data_AF-A0A1B3M4X0-F1
#
_entry.id   AF-A0A1B3M4X0-F1
#
_cell.length_a   1.000
_cell.length_b   1.000
_cell.length_c   1.000
_cell.angle_alpha   90.00
_cell.angle_beta   90.00
_cell.angle_gamma   90.00
#
_symmetry.space_group_name_H-M   'P 1'
#
loop_
_entity.id
_entity.type
_entity.pdbx_description
1 polymer ?
#
loop_
_entity_poly.entity_id
_entity_poly.type
_entity_poly.pdbx_seq_one_letter_code
_entity_poly.pdbx_strand_id
1 'polypeptide(L)'
;MQDDPPKNPRQQKAFRRLNVASPSASFHEVLVVARSRNLEAICKNFIERLAKTNPYDALLCNLMFVSGLQLSEALAFKPHDSIRHDGLHISKGTMDGRTRFIPNAKSPHLAQRQRLVYECWLRQTTNSTQRNLFLEGLSIERRACRFQRVLAFHRQLSGLSITDHHLRIAYARMMFEDCMGYSHPTKGSYSLASTEEHCLLVKASIQLVMRAMGH
;
A
#
# COMPACT_ATOMS: atom_id res chain seq x y z
N MET A 1 1.58 37.82 0.57
CA MET A 1 3.01 37.82 0.95
C MET A 1 3.48 36.39 0.88
N GLN A 2 4.41 36.09 -0.03
CA GLN A 2 5.02 34.77 -0.17
C GLN A 2 6.13 34.68 0.88
N ASP A 3 6.02 33.75 1.83
CA ASP A 3 7.08 33.50 2.79
C ASP A 3 8.19 32.68 2.12
N ASP A 4 9.34 33.34 1.93
CA ASP A 4 10.54 32.70 1.44
C ASP A 4 11.01 31.60 2.42
N PRO A 5 11.48 30.44 1.92
CA PRO A 5 11.97 29.38 2.78
C PRO A 5 13.24 29.82 3.54
N PRO A 6 13.39 29.42 4.82
CA PRO A 6 14.48 29.90 5.67
C PRO A 6 15.85 29.41 5.17
N LYS A 7 16.78 30.35 5.02
CA LYS A 7 18.15 30.16 4.53
C LYS A 7 19.12 29.59 5.59
N ASN A 8 18.64 29.26 6.79
CA ASN A 8 19.51 28.79 7.88
C ASN A 8 19.69 27.26 7.85
N PRO A 9 20.92 26.73 7.71
CA PRO A 9 21.17 25.29 7.56
C PRO A 9 20.76 24.46 8.80
N ARG A 10 20.71 25.04 10.00
CA ARG A 10 20.19 24.34 11.19
C ARG A 10 18.66 24.23 11.20
N GLN A 11 17.95 25.24 10.68
CA GLN A 11 16.50 25.21 10.53
C GLN A 11 16.06 24.35 9.33
N GLN A 12 16.85 24.29 8.25
CA GLN A 12 16.64 23.32 7.17
C GLN A 12 16.84 21.87 7.67
N LYS A 13 17.74 21.64 8.62
CA LYS A 13 17.91 20.33 9.28
C LYS A 13 16.72 19.99 10.19
N ALA A 14 16.09 20.98 10.82
CA ALA A 14 14.85 20.81 11.58
C ALA A 14 13.63 20.54 10.68
N PHE A 15 13.51 21.24 9.54
CA PHE A 15 12.50 20.94 8.51
C PHE A 15 12.70 19.55 7.88
N ARG A 16 13.95 19.09 7.70
CA ARG A 16 14.25 17.72 7.26
C ARG A 16 13.98 16.65 8.32
N ARG A 17 13.86 17.02 9.60
CA ARG A 17 13.55 16.11 10.71
C ARG A 17 12.06 16.02 11.05
N LEU A 18 11.22 16.89 10.49
CA LEU A 18 9.77 16.90 10.69
C LEU A 18 8.98 15.89 9.83
N ASN A 19 9.66 15.12 8.96
CA ASN A 19 9.03 14.03 8.18
C ASN A 19 9.72 12.67 8.36
N VAL A 20 10.46 12.49 9.45
CA VAL A 20 10.84 11.14 9.89
C VAL A 20 9.62 10.54 10.59
N ALA A 21 8.68 10.05 9.79
CA ALA A 21 7.58 9.22 10.25
C ALA A 21 8.17 8.05 11.07
N SER A 22 8.08 8.19 12.39
CA SER A 22 8.29 7.10 13.36
C SER A 22 6.90 6.57 13.75
N PRO A 23 6.80 5.38 14.34
CA PRO A 23 6.52 4.15 13.61
C PRO A 23 5.20 3.53 14.07
N SER A 24 4.76 2.48 13.36
CA SER A 24 3.53 1.71 13.58
C SER A 24 2.25 2.48 13.26
N ALA A 25 1.54 2.04 12.22
CA ALA A 25 0.11 2.29 12.17
C ALA A 25 -0.44 1.76 13.49
N SER A 26 -0.97 2.63 14.34
CA SER A 26 -1.50 2.15 15.60
C SER A 26 -2.63 1.18 15.27
N PHE A 27 -2.73 0.08 16.00
CA PHE A 27 -3.82 -0.89 15.89
C PHE A 27 -5.21 -0.22 15.78
N HIS A 28 -5.35 0.95 16.42
CA HIS A 28 -6.53 1.79 16.39
C HIS A 28 -6.79 2.45 15.02
N GLU A 29 -5.78 2.82 14.25
CA GLU A 29 -5.93 3.35 12.89
C GLU A 29 -6.39 2.27 11.92
N VAL A 30 -5.85 1.05 12.01
CA VAL A 30 -6.31 -0.09 11.20
C VAL A 30 -7.79 -0.39 11.46
N LEU A 31 -8.20 -0.40 12.74
CA LEU A 31 -9.60 -0.60 13.15
C LEU A 31 -10.53 0.56 12.79
N VAL A 32 -10.07 1.82 12.90
CA VAL A 32 -10.86 3.00 12.55
C VAL A 32 -11.02 3.12 11.04
N VAL A 33 -10.00 2.81 10.25
CA VAL A 33 -10.08 2.90 8.79
C VAL A 33 -10.86 1.74 8.17
N ALA A 34 -10.92 0.57 8.85
CA ALA A 34 -11.86 -0.50 8.50
C ALA A 34 -13.34 -0.04 8.48
N ARG A 35 -13.67 1.09 9.13
CA ARG A 35 -15.04 1.65 9.16
C ARG A 35 -15.40 2.55 7.97
N SER A 36 -14.45 3.05 7.18
CA SER A 36 -14.78 3.97 6.06
C SER A 36 -15.24 3.20 4.83
N ARG A 37 -16.54 2.95 4.71
CA ARG A 37 -17.18 2.06 3.70
C ARG A 37 -16.72 2.26 2.23
N ASN A 38 -16.10 3.39 1.88
CA ASN A 38 -15.77 3.74 0.50
C ASN A 38 -14.27 3.83 0.16
N LEU A 39 -13.35 3.60 1.11
CA LEU A 39 -11.90 3.81 0.83
C LEU A 39 -11.42 2.97 -0.37
N GLU A 40 -11.81 1.70 -0.44
CA GLU A 40 -11.47 0.81 -1.54
C GLU A 40 -11.92 1.37 -2.90
N ALA A 41 -13.18 1.80 -2.99
CA ALA A 41 -13.75 2.36 -4.21
C ALA A 41 -13.07 3.69 -4.60
N ILE A 42 -12.76 4.55 -3.63
CA ILE A 42 -12.05 5.82 -3.86
C ILE A 42 -10.64 5.53 -4.40
N CYS A 43 -9.91 4.57 -3.81
CA CYS A 43 -8.60 4.17 -4.28
C CYS A 43 -8.65 3.58 -5.70
N LYS A 44 -9.63 2.72 -6.01
CA LYS A 44 -9.82 2.18 -7.37
C LYS A 44 -10.04 3.30 -8.39
N ASN A 45 -10.97 4.21 -8.12
CA ASN A 45 -11.28 5.33 -9.01
C ASN A 45 -10.06 6.25 -9.21
N PHE A 46 -9.32 6.52 -8.13
CA PHE A 46 -8.07 7.28 -8.21
C PHE A 46 -7.04 6.61 -9.14
N ILE A 47 -6.84 5.31 -9.00
CA ILE A 47 -5.92 4.53 -9.84
C ILE A 47 -6.35 4.56 -11.31
N GLU A 48 -7.64 4.38 -11.61
CA GLU A 48 -8.17 4.40 -12.97
C GLU A 48 -7.97 5.77 -13.64
N ARG A 49 -8.18 6.86 -12.90
CA ARG A 49 -7.89 8.22 -13.39
C ARG A 49 -6.40 8.43 -13.62
N LEU A 50 -5.57 8.01 -12.67
CA LEU A 50 -4.12 8.12 -12.78
C LEU A 50 -3.61 7.34 -13.99
N ALA A 51 -4.19 6.17 -14.29
CA ALA A 51 -3.79 5.32 -15.41
C ALA A 51 -3.92 6.01 -16.78
N LYS A 52 -4.87 6.95 -16.92
CA LYS A 52 -5.09 7.70 -18.18
C LYS A 52 -3.96 8.68 -18.51
N THR A 53 -3.23 9.14 -17.49
CA THR A 53 -2.21 10.20 -17.65
C THR A 53 -0.81 9.73 -17.27
N ASN A 54 -0.71 8.85 -16.27
CA ASN A 54 0.52 8.35 -15.69
C ASN A 54 0.38 6.83 -15.44
N PRO A 55 0.37 6.00 -16.50
CA PRO A 55 0.09 4.56 -16.40
C PRO A 55 1.09 3.80 -15.50
N TYR A 56 2.36 4.22 -15.46
CA TYR A 56 3.36 3.60 -14.60
C TYR A 56 3.14 3.90 -13.11
N ASP A 57 2.85 5.16 -12.77
CA ASP A 57 2.53 5.54 -11.41
C ASP A 57 1.22 4.87 -10.96
N ALA A 58 0.27 4.66 -11.88
CA ALA A 58 -0.94 3.86 -11.61
C ALA A 58 -0.66 2.38 -11.38
N LEU A 59 0.29 1.77 -12.13
CA LEU A 59 0.72 0.39 -11.91
C LEU A 59 1.40 0.23 -10.54
N LEU A 60 2.21 1.21 -10.12
CA LEU A 60 2.80 1.27 -8.78
C LEU A 60 1.74 1.42 -7.68
N CYS A 61 0.74 2.29 -7.88
CA CYS A 61 -0.40 2.40 -6.98
C CYS A 61 -1.18 1.09 -6.88
N ASN A 62 -1.43 0.41 -8.01
CA ASN A 62 -2.08 -0.89 -8.03
C ASN A 62 -1.28 -1.92 -7.23
N LEU A 63 0.04 -1.95 -7.36
CA LEU A 63 0.88 -2.86 -6.59
C LEU A 63 0.69 -2.65 -5.09
N MET A 64 0.85 -1.41 -4.60
CA MET A 64 0.65 -1.08 -3.18
C MET A 64 -0.78 -1.41 -2.73
N PHE A 65 -1.79 -1.14 -3.56
CA PHE A 65 -3.19 -1.39 -3.26
C PHE A 65 -3.52 -2.89 -3.12
N VAL A 66 -2.91 -3.77 -3.91
CA VAL A 66 -3.21 -5.21 -3.86
C VAL A 66 -2.30 -6.01 -2.93
N SER A 67 -1.19 -5.43 -2.46
CA SER A 67 -0.19 -6.13 -1.65
C SER A 67 0.21 -5.43 -0.35
N GLY A 68 -0.23 -4.18 -0.12
CA GLY A 68 0.10 -3.46 1.11
C GLY A 68 1.57 -3.06 1.24
N LEU A 69 2.31 -3.02 0.13
CA LEU A 69 3.68 -2.54 0.13
C LEU A 69 3.76 -1.07 0.52
N GLN A 70 4.81 -0.74 1.26
CA GLN A 70 5.26 0.64 1.43
C GLN A 70 5.78 1.18 0.11
N LEU A 71 5.78 2.51 -0.06
CA LEU A 71 6.31 3.12 -1.27
C LEU A 71 7.78 2.72 -1.52
N SER A 72 8.61 2.66 -0.48
CA SER A 72 10.01 2.22 -0.59
C SER A 72 10.13 0.77 -1.07
N GLU A 73 9.30 -0.13 -0.55
CA GLU A 73 9.24 -1.54 -0.94
C GLU A 73 8.75 -1.69 -2.38
N ALA A 74 7.71 -0.96 -2.75
CA ALA A 74 7.15 -0.98 -4.10
C ALA A 74 8.15 -0.43 -5.14
N LEU A 75 8.93 0.59 -4.80
CA LEU A 75 9.98 1.14 -5.67
C LEU A 75 11.22 0.24 -5.76
N ALA A 76 11.47 -0.57 -4.73
CA ALA A 76 12.54 -1.57 -4.69
C ALA A 76 12.08 -2.96 -5.16
N PHE A 77 10.81 -3.10 -5.55
CA PHE A 77 10.18 -4.37 -5.89
C PHE A 77 10.88 -5.01 -7.10
N LYS A 78 11.24 -6.28 -6.95
CA LYS A 78 11.83 -7.10 -7.99
C LYS A 78 10.90 -8.28 -8.27
N PRO A 79 10.08 -8.23 -9.33
CA PRO A 79 9.04 -9.23 -9.59
C PRO A 79 9.55 -10.67 -9.57
N HIS A 80 10.63 -10.96 -10.30
CA HIS A 80 11.22 -12.31 -10.39
C HIS A 80 11.77 -12.84 -9.06
N ASP A 81 12.25 -11.95 -8.18
CA ASP A 81 12.81 -12.34 -6.88
C ASP A 81 11.73 -12.48 -5.81
N SER A 82 10.65 -11.72 -5.94
CA SER A 82 9.67 -11.49 -4.87
C SER A 82 8.38 -12.29 -5.06
N ILE A 83 7.96 -12.57 -6.30
CA ILE A 83 6.70 -13.29 -6.57
C ILE A 83 6.93 -14.79 -6.36
N ARG A 84 6.05 -15.41 -5.59
CA ARG A 84 6.00 -16.85 -5.30
C ARG A 84 4.59 -17.38 -5.57
N HIS A 85 4.46 -18.71 -5.59
CA HIS A 85 3.17 -19.38 -5.86
C HIS A 85 2.10 -19.07 -4.79
N ASP A 86 2.53 -18.85 -3.56
CA ASP A 86 1.72 -18.63 -2.36
C ASP A 86 1.56 -17.15 -1.99
N GLY A 87 2.35 -16.25 -2.57
CA GLY A 87 2.29 -14.81 -2.26
C GLY A 87 3.51 -14.03 -2.72
N LEU A 88 3.78 -12.91 -2.04
CA LEU A 88 4.99 -12.11 -2.22
C LEU A 88 5.93 -12.27 -1.03
N HIS A 89 7.21 -12.49 -1.31
CA HIS A 89 8.29 -12.42 -0.34
C HIS A 89 9.06 -11.10 -0.50
N ILE A 90 8.99 -10.25 0.51
CA ILE A 90 9.59 -8.92 0.51
C ILE A 90 10.86 -8.97 1.35
N SER A 91 11.99 -8.66 0.72
CA SER A 91 13.32 -8.68 1.35
C SER A 91 14.10 -7.37 1.19
N LYS A 92 13.56 -6.40 0.45
CA LYS A 92 14.24 -5.14 0.13
C LYS A 92 13.27 -3.97 0.27
N GLY A 93 13.79 -2.81 0.64
CA GLY A 93 13.01 -1.58 0.83
C GLY A 93 12.23 -1.51 2.15
N THR A 94 12.36 -2.52 3.01
CA THR A 94 11.83 -2.53 4.38
C THR A 94 12.69 -1.62 5.25
N MET A 95 12.07 -0.71 6.01
CA MET A 95 12.78 0.29 6.82
C MET A 95 13.70 -0.33 7.88
N ASP A 96 13.36 -1.53 8.36
CA ASP A 96 14.06 -2.28 9.40
C ASP A 96 14.90 -3.44 8.83
N GLY A 97 14.94 -3.60 7.50
CA GLY A 97 15.62 -4.71 6.83
C GLY A 97 14.98 -6.08 7.07
N ARG A 98 13.82 -6.14 7.73
CA ARG A 98 13.14 -7.42 7.99
C ARG A 98 12.50 -7.93 6.72
N THR A 99 12.59 -9.24 6.51
CA THR A 99 11.84 -9.91 5.45
C THR A 99 10.41 -10.15 5.91
N ARG A 100 9.43 -9.99 5.02
CA ARG A 100 8.05 -10.40 5.32
C ARG A 100 7.38 -11.05 4.14
N PHE A 101 6.34 -11.81 4.45
CA PHE A 101 5.53 -12.51 3.48
C PHE A 101 4.13 -11.90 3.41
N ILE A 102 3.64 -11.70 2.19
CA ILE A 102 2.30 -11.19 1.90
C ILE A 102 1.56 -12.32 1.18
N PRO A 103 0.60 -12.98 1.84
CA PRO A 103 -0.11 -14.10 1.22
C PRO A 103 -0.98 -13.64 0.05
N ASN A 104 -1.20 -14.54 -0.90
CA ASN A 104 -2.29 -14.38 -1.86
C ASN A 104 -3.64 -14.32 -1.11
N ALA A 105 -4.55 -13.49 -1.61
CA ALA A 105 -5.90 -13.42 -1.09
C ALA A 105 -6.63 -14.76 -1.30
N LYS A 106 -7.53 -15.09 -0.37
CA LYS A 106 -8.39 -16.27 -0.40
C LYS A 106 -9.59 -16.05 -1.33
N SER A 107 -10.15 -14.85 -1.34
CA SER A 107 -11.26 -14.45 -2.19
C SER A 107 -10.83 -14.51 -3.67
N PRO A 108 -11.57 -15.24 -4.52
CA PRO A 108 -11.21 -15.41 -5.93
C PRO A 108 -11.03 -14.09 -6.68
N HIS A 109 -11.87 -13.09 -6.39
CA HIS A 109 -11.80 -11.78 -7.04
C HIS A 109 -10.53 -11.01 -6.64
N LEU A 110 -10.18 -11.00 -5.35
CA LEU A 110 -8.95 -10.33 -4.88
C LEU A 110 -7.70 -11.07 -5.37
N ALA A 111 -7.72 -12.41 -5.35
CA ALA A 111 -6.63 -13.24 -5.85
C ALA A 111 -6.40 -13.01 -7.35
N GLN A 112 -7.46 -12.96 -8.14
CA GLN A 112 -7.38 -12.66 -9.57
C GLN A 112 -6.78 -11.27 -9.81
N ARG A 113 -7.21 -10.25 -9.05
CA ARG A 113 -6.66 -8.90 -9.15
C ARG A 113 -5.17 -8.87 -8.81
N GLN A 114 -4.74 -9.53 -7.74
CA GLN A 114 -3.33 -9.64 -7.37
C GLN A 114 -2.51 -10.28 -8.50
N ARG A 115 -2.97 -11.42 -9.03
CA ARG A 115 -2.31 -12.12 -10.15
C ARG A 115 -2.16 -11.23 -11.37
N LEU A 116 -3.22 -10.53 -11.79
CA LEU A 116 -3.17 -9.62 -12.94
C LEU A 116 -2.12 -8.51 -12.74
N VAL A 117 -2.07 -7.91 -11.55
CA VAL A 117 -1.07 -6.88 -11.24
C VAL A 117 0.34 -7.48 -11.28
N TYR A 118 0.56 -8.64 -10.68
CA TYR A 118 1.87 -9.31 -10.66
C TYR A 118 2.33 -9.75 -12.06
N GLU A 119 1.43 -10.27 -12.88
CA GLU A 119 1.70 -10.60 -14.28
C GLU A 119 2.07 -9.36 -15.09
N CYS A 120 1.35 -8.24 -14.93
CA CYS A 120 1.72 -6.98 -15.55
C CYS A 120 3.15 -6.57 -15.16
N TRP A 121 3.50 -6.66 -13.88
CA TRP A 121 4.85 -6.38 -13.41
C TRP A 121 5.92 -7.30 -14.01
N LEU A 122 5.66 -8.60 -14.09
CA LEU A 122 6.57 -9.57 -14.72
C LEU A 122 6.76 -9.28 -16.22
N ARG A 123 5.70 -8.98 -16.96
CA ARG A 123 5.78 -8.66 -18.39
C ARG A 123 6.63 -7.40 -18.63
N GLN A 124 6.48 -6.40 -17.78
CA GLN A 124 7.26 -5.15 -17.86
C GLN A 124 8.75 -5.39 -17.59
N THR A 125 9.12 -6.39 -16.79
CA THR A 125 10.54 -6.70 -16.52
C THR A 125 11.19 -7.65 -17.54
N THR A 126 10.41 -8.50 -18.21
CA THR A 126 10.94 -9.48 -19.19
C THR A 126 11.22 -8.86 -20.57
N ASN A 127 10.45 -7.87 -21.02
CA ASN A 127 10.58 -7.23 -22.34
C ASN A 127 11.75 -6.20 -22.41
N SER A 128 12.94 -6.64 -21.99
CA SER A 128 14.12 -5.85 -21.68
C SER A 128 14.81 -5.10 -22.84
N THR A 129 14.20 -4.99 -24.02
CA THR A 129 14.52 -3.87 -24.94
C THR A 129 14.00 -2.53 -24.40
N GLN A 130 13.02 -2.57 -23.49
CA GLN A 130 12.65 -1.46 -22.61
C GLN A 130 13.15 -1.72 -21.18
N ARG A 131 14.48 -1.80 -20.95
CA ARG A 131 15.10 -1.75 -19.61
C ARG A 131 14.78 -0.48 -18.78
N ASN A 132 13.81 0.33 -19.24
CA ASN A 132 13.76 1.76 -19.06
C ASN A 132 12.45 2.31 -18.50
N LEU A 133 11.64 1.50 -17.80
CA LEU A 133 10.36 1.96 -17.25
C LEU A 133 10.40 2.36 -15.77
N PHE A 134 11.50 2.05 -15.09
CA PHE A 134 11.82 2.59 -13.78
C PHE A 134 12.86 3.70 -13.86
N LEU A 135 12.66 4.69 -14.74
CA LEU A 135 13.49 5.90 -14.82
C LEU A 135 15.00 5.57 -14.67
N GLU A 136 15.61 4.91 -15.66
CA GLU A 136 17.02 4.53 -15.57
C GLU A 136 17.88 5.69 -15.04
N GLY A 137 18.80 5.36 -14.13
CA GLY A 137 19.69 6.34 -13.51
C GLY A 137 19.10 7.14 -12.35
N LEU A 138 17.80 7.03 -12.05
CA LEU A 138 17.25 7.67 -10.85
C LEU A 138 17.39 6.79 -9.60
N SER A 139 17.96 7.39 -8.55
CA SER A 139 17.92 6.82 -7.20
C SER A 139 16.47 6.58 -6.75
N ILE A 140 16.29 5.64 -5.82
CA ILE A 140 14.97 5.33 -5.21
C ILE A 140 14.33 6.61 -4.64
N GLU A 141 15.13 7.47 -4.02
CA GLU A 141 14.68 8.75 -3.45
C GLU A 141 14.10 9.70 -4.52
N ARG A 142 14.79 9.82 -5.66
CA ARG A 142 14.30 10.67 -6.77
C ARG A 142 13.02 10.09 -7.39
N ARG A 143 12.94 8.77 -7.50
CA ARG A 143 11.71 8.09 -7.94
C ARG A 143 10.55 8.33 -6.98
N ALA A 144 10.78 8.21 -5.67
CA ALA A 144 9.80 8.52 -4.64
C ALA A 144 9.35 9.99 -4.69
N CYS A 145 10.29 10.93 -4.85
CA CYS A 145 9.97 12.35 -4.95
C CYS A 145 9.12 12.66 -6.20
N ARG A 146 9.47 12.09 -7.37
CA ARG A 146 8.66 12.22 -8.59
C ARG A 146 7.26 11.67 -8.37
N PHE A 147 7.15 10.45 -7.84
CA PHE A 147 5.86 9.81 -7.58
C PHE A 147 4.98 10.66 -6.64
N GLN A 148 5.54 11.17 -5.54
CA GLN A 148 4.80 12.02 -4.61
C GLN A 148 4.35 13.34 -5.24
N ARG A 149 5.13 13.93 -6.14
CA ARG A 149 4.71 15.12 -6.91
C ARG A 149 3.54 14.81 -7.84
N VAL A 150 3.59 13.68 -8.55
CA VAL A 150 2.49 13.21 -9.41
C VAL A 150 1.23 13.01 -8.57
N LEU A 151 1.32 12.32 -7.43
CA LEU A 151 0.18 12.16 -6.53
C LEU A 151 -0.36 13.50 -6.05
N ALA A 152 0.50 14.42 -5.61
CA ALA A 152 0.08 15.74 -5.12
C ALA A 152 -0.68 16.55 -6.19
N PHE A 153 -0.20 16.52 -7.43
CA PHE A 153 -0.88 17.15 -8.57
C PHE A 153 -2.28 16.55 -8.79
N HIS A 154 -2.41 15.23 -8.81
CA HIS A 154 -3.70 14.57 -8.98
C HIS A 154 -4.65 14.78 -7.80
N ARG A 155 -4.14 14.91 -6.57
CA ARG A 155 -4.95 15.29 -5.40
C ARG A 155 -5.56 16.68 -5.57
N GLN A 156 -4.76 17.65 -6.02
CA GLN A 156 -5.22 19.02 -6.25
C GLN A 156 -6.29 19.09 -7.36
N LEU A 157 -6.12 18.33 -8.44
CA LEU A 157 -7.09 18.31 -9.54
C LEU A 157 -8.40 17.62 -9.19
N SER A 158 -8.34 16.50 -8.46
CA SER A 158 -9.51 15.64 -8.22
C SER A 158 -10.26 15.96 -6.93
N GLY A 159 -9.67 16.74 -6.02
CA GLY A 159 -10.15 16.92 -4.66
C GLY A 159 -10.06 15.66 -3.79
N LEU A 160 -9.54 14.54 -4.32
CA LEU A 160 -9.38 13.29 -3.59
C LEU A 160 -8.02 13.27 -2.88
N SER A 161 -8.04 13.25 -1.54
CA SER A 161 -6.84 13.24 -0.69
C SER A 161 -6.17 11.86 -0.58
N ILE A 162 -6.03 11.10 -1.67
CA ILE A 162 -5.45 9.76 -1.65
C ILE A 162 -3.92 9.81 -1.60
N THR A 163 -3.34 9.17 -0.58
CA THR A 163 -1.88 8.99 -0.43
C THR A 163 -1.48 7.53 -0.65
N ASP A 164 -0.18 7.27 -0.79
CA ASP A 164 0.37 5.91 -0.79
C ASP A 164 0.01 5.14 0.48
N HIS A 165 0.00 5.83 1.63
CA HIS A 165 -0.46 5.25 2.89
C HIS A 165 -1.94 4.81 2.82
N HIS A 166 -2.82 5.60 2.20
CA HIS A 166 -4.23 5.20 2.03
C HIS A 166 -4.39 3.93 1.19
N LEU A 167 -3.58 3.74 0.14
CA LEU A 167 -3.58 2.51 -0.66
C LEU A 167 -3.22 1.29 0.20
N ARG A 168 -2.23 1.46 1.07
CA ARG A 168 -1.78 0.42 2.00
C ARG A 168 -2.84 0.11 3.07
N ILE A 169 -3.56 1.11 3.56
CA ILE A 169 -4.67 0.87 4.49
C ILE A 169 -5.84 0.16 3.78
N ALA A 170 -6.13 0.52 2.52
CA ALA A 170 -7.16 -0.17 1.74
C ALA A 170 -6.83 -1.66 1.58
N TYR A 171 -5.56 -2.00 1.34
CA TYR A 171 -5.10 -3.40 1.37
C TYR A 171 -5.35 -4.08 2.71
N ALA A 172 -4.92 -3.48 3.82
CA ALA A 172 -5.07 -4.06 5.15
C ALA A 172 -6.53 -4.40 5.45
N ARG A 173 -7.46 -3.53 5.04
CA ARG A 173 -8.89 -3.77 5.15
C ARG A 173 -9.36 -4.92 4.27
N MET A 174 -9.02 -4.93 2.98
CA MET A 174 -9.42 -6.02 2.07
C MET A 174 -8.91 -7.36 2.60
N MET A 175 -7.66 -7.42 3.07
CA MET A 175 -7.07 -8.62 3.64
C MET A 175 -7.78 -9.05 4.95
N PHE A 176 -8.13 -8.09 5.82
CA PHE A 176 -8.88 -8.39 7.02
C PHE A 176 -10.26 -8.98 6.71
N GLU A 177 -11.01 -8.36 5.78
CA GLU A 177 -12.31 -8.85 5.32
C GLU A 177 -12.19 -10.24 4.67
N ASP A 178 -11.13 -10.46 3.89
CA ASP A 178 -10.80 -11.76 3.28
C ASP A 178 -10.47 -12.84 4.31
N CYS A 179 -9.80 -12.48 5.41
CA CYS A 179 -9.52 -13.40 6.51
C CYS A 179 -10.77 -13.75 7.32
N MET A 180 -11.66 -12.77 7.55
CA MET A 180 -12.90 -12.95 8.29
C MET A 180 -13.97 -13.69 7.48
N GLY A 181 -13.90 -13.67 6.14
CA GLY A 181 -14.87 -14.30 5.25
C GLY A 181 -16.18 -13.52 5.08
N TYR A 182 -16.31 -12.35 5.72
CA TYR A 182 -17.44 -11.43 5.58
C TYR A 182 -17.03 -9.99 5.92
N SER A 183 -17.70 -9.01 5.31
CA SER A 183 -17.53 -7.61 5.68
C SER A 183 -18.05 -7.40 7.11
N HIS A 184 -17.25 -6.76 7.96
CA HIS A 184 -17.56 -6.58 9.38
C HIS A 184 -18.98 -6.00 9.59
N PRO A 185 -19.90 -6.71 10.27
CA PRO A 185 -21.24 -6.22 10.51
C PRO A 185 -21.17 -5.18 11.61
N THR A 186 -21.64 -3.96 11.33
CA THR A 186 -21.55 -2.86 12.29
C THR A 186 -22.43 -3.03 13.53
N LYS A 187 -23.48 -3.88 13.51
CA LYS A 187 -24.34 -4.20 14.66
C LYS A 187 -25.09 -5.50 14.37
N GLY A 188 -25.11 -6.45 15.30
CA GLY A 188 -25.90 -7.67 15.20
C GLY A 188 -25.60 -8.63 16.35
N SER A 189 -26.64 -9.15 16.98
CA SER A 189 -26.64 -10.00 18.18
C SER A 189 -25.84 -11.29 17.99
N TYR A 190 -24.69 -11.40 18.66
CA TYR A 190 -23.95 -12.65 18.82
C TYR A 190 -24.32 -13.31 20.15
N SER A 191 -24.40 -14.64 20.16
CA SER A 191 -24.44 -15.47 21.37
C SER A 191 -23.07 -15.43 22.07
N LEU A 192 -23.00 -15.61 23.39
CA LEU A 192 -21.75 -15.57 24.15
C LEU A 192 -20.70 -16.57 23.62
N ALA A 193 -21.11 -17.79 23.24
CA ALA A 193 -20.22 -18.79 22.63
C ALA A 193 -19.73 -18.37 21.23
N SER A 194 -20.58 -17.75 20.41
CA SER A 194 -20.15 -17.19 19.12
C SER A 194 -19.32 -15.91 19.28
N THR A 195 -19.27 -15.33 20.48
CA THR A 195 -18.48 -14.13 20.77
C THR A 195 -17.01 -14.50 21.01
N GLU A 196 -16.73 -15.60 21.71
CA GLU A 196 -15.34 -16.05 21.95
C GLU A 196 -14.65 -16.53 20.67
N GLU A 197 -15.32 -17.38 19.88
CA GLU A 197 -14.81 -17.83 18.58
C GLU A 197 -14.60 -16.65 17.62
N HIS A 198 -15.54 -15.71 17.60
CA HIS A 198 -15.41 -14.47 16.83
C HIS A 198 -14.23 -13.63 17.32
N CYS A 199 -14.02 -13.48 18.63
CA CYS A 199 -12.87 -12.77 19.20
C CYS A 199 -11.54 -13.42 18.81
N LEU A 200 -11.45 -14.76 18.83
CA LEU A 200 -10.26 -15.49 18.40
C LEU A 200 -9.98 -15.30 16.91
N LEU A 201 -11.02 -15.39 16.07
CA LEU A 201 -10.92 -15.17 14.63
C LEU A 201 -10.48 -13.73 14.30
N VAL A 202 -11.03 -12.74 14.99
CA VAL A 202 -10.65 -11.32 14.84
C VAL A 202 -9.18 -11.13 15.24
N LYS A 203 -8.75 -11.66 16.40
CA LYS A 203 -7.36 -11.57 16.84
C LYS A 203 -6.40 -12.22 15.83
N ALA A 204 -6.71 -13.42 15.35
CA ALA A 204 -5.91 -14.12 14.35
C ALA A 204 -5.82 -13.34 13.02
N SER A 205 -6.96 -12.80 12.56
CA SER A 205 -7.03 -12.01 11.33
C SER A 205 -6.21 -10.72 11.44
N ILE A 206 -6.29 -10.02 12.57
CA ILE A 206 -5.45 -8.85 12.84
C ILE A 206 -3.97 -9.23 12.81
N GLN A 207 -3.58 -10.32 13.49
CA GLN A 207 -2.19 -10.75 13.51
C GLN A 207 -1.65 -11.06 12.10
N LEU A 208 -2.46 -11.70 11.25
CA LEU A 208 -2.10 -11.95 9.85
C LEU A 208 -1.92 -10.66 9.06
N VAL A 209 -2.86 -9.72 9.20
CA VAL A 209 -2.78 -8.41 8.54
C VAL A 209 -1.55 -7.64 9.01
N MET A 210 -1.28 -7.61 10.31
CA MET A 210 -0.11 -6.93 10.87
C MET A 210 1.19 -7.53 10.33
N ARG A 211 1.31 -8.87 10.29
CA ARG A 211 2.47 -9.55 9.70
C ARG A 211 2.66 -9.23 8.22
N ALA A 212 1.59 -9.27 7.42
CA ALA A 212 1.63 -8.92 6.00
C ALA A 212 1.94 -7.43 5.77
N MET A 213 1.56 -6.57 6.73
CA MET A 213 1.91 -5.17 6.75
C MET A 213 3.32 -4.92 7.30
N GLY A 214 3.99 -5.90 7.92
CA GLY A 214 5.34 -5.75 8.46
C GLY A 214 5.40 -5.11 9.85
N HIS A 215 4.42 -5.42 10.69
CA HIS A 215 4.38 -5.08 12.12
C HIS A 215 4.65 -6.32 12.98
#